data_AF-A0A409XAK6-F1
#
_entry.id   AF-A0A409XAK6-F1
#
_cell.length_a   1.000
_cell.length_b   1.000
_cell.length_c   1.000
_cell.angle_alpha   90.00
_cell.angle_beta   90.00
_cell.angle_gamma   90.00
#
_symmetry.space_group_name_H-M   'P 1'
#
loop_
_entity.id
_entity.type
_entity.pdbx_description
1 polymer ?
#
loop_
_entity_poly.entity_id
_entity_poly.type
_entity_poly.pdbx_seq_one_letter_code
_entity_poly.pdbx_strand_id
1 'polypeptide(L)'
;MPNPETHTSAVPEGYALIPQSAQRKDGYLVPQFILPNLLLSLQAHREKRNMETTIAERKSSQVLNRPFVEIAEEHIKVPPNPDLSNEERLNIHAEVIATTTRLGASYKDAANRLYLAEVAKLKAVDLHKKGLANESERMQNALIEFERKYQDNVHTDTSAVAGDVGIGGSDTARSGQNATGAPECDNSGKGKSKGKGKARMVYE
;
A
#
# COMPACT_ATOMS: atom_id res chain seq x y z
N MET A 1 39.90 72.80 -18.27
CA MET A 1 38.66 72.64 -19.05
C MET A 1 38.37 71.14 -19.15
N PRO A 2 37.50 70.57 -18.30
CA PRO A 2 37.17 69.15 -18.36
C PRO A 2 36.08 68.91 -19.41
N ASN A 3 36.28 67.86 -20.21
CA ASN A 3 35.36 67.37 -21.23
C ASN A 3 34.35 66.42 -20.56
N PRO A 4 33.02 66.54 -20.77
CA PRO A 4 32.08 65.58 -20.22
C PRO A 4 31.98 64.37 -21.17
N GLU A 5 32.68 63.28 -20.83
CA GLU A 5 32.43 61.98 -21.43
C GLU A 5 31.10 61.42 -20.91
N THR A 6 30.04 61.66 -21.66
CA THR A 6 28.77 60.96 -21.50
C THR A 6 28.97 59.53 -22.00
N HIS A 7 29.28 58.59 -21.10
CA HIS A 7 29.23 57.16 -21.41
C HIS A 7 27.78 56.73 -21.61
N THR A 8 27.22 57.04 -22.78
CA THR A 8 25.98 56.45 -23.27
C THR A 8 26.33 55.01 -23.64
N SER A 9 26.05 54.07 -22.71
CA SER A 9 26.14 52.63 -22.96
C SER A 9 25.25 52.27 -24.15
N ALA A 10 25.84 52.26 -25.34
CA ALA A 10 25.15 52.06 -26.60
C ALA A 10 24.73 50.59 -26.71
N VAL A 11 23.48 50.30 -26.34
CA VAL A 11 22.85 49.01 -26.67
C VAL A 11 22.82 48.92 -28.20
N PRO A 12 23.40 47.87 -28.81
CA PRO A 12 23.39 47.69 -30.27
C PRO A 12 21.97 47.73 -30.84
N GLU A 13 21.83 48.34 -32.02
CA GLU A 13 20.57 48.41 -32.75
C GLU A 13 20.00 47.00 -32.98
N GLY A 14 18.69 46.82 -32.75
CA GLY A 14 18.03 45.52 -32.82
C GLY A 14 18.15 44.66 -31.57
N TYR A 15 18.79 45.14 -30.50
CA TYR A 15 18.84 44.48 -29.20
C TYR A 15 18.15 45.31 -28.11
N ALA A 16 17.76 44.63 -27.03
CA ALA A 16 17.24 45.22 -25.81
C ALA A 16 18.02 44.67 -24.62
N LEU A 17 18.32 45.52 -23.64
CA LEU A 17 18.96 45.10 -22.39
C LEU A 17 17.88 44.68 -21.38
N ILE A 18 17.87 43.42 -20.97
CA ILE A 18 16.97 42.92 -19.92
C ILE A 18 17.73 42.92 -18.58
N PRO A 19 17.40 43.82 -17.64
CA PRO A 19 18.08 43.89 -16.36
C PRO A 19 17.84 42.63 -15.53
N GLN A 20 18.90 42.06 -14.95
CA GLN A 20 18.80 40.84 -14.15
C GLN A 20 18.16 41.10 -12.77
N SER A 21 18.21 42.35 -12.28
CA SER A 21 17.56 42.78 -11.05
C SER A 21 17.32 44.29 -11.07
N ALA A 22 16.42 44.78 -10.21
CA ALA A 22 16.10 46.21 -10.12
C ALA A 22 17.28 47.10 -9.67
N GLN A 23 18.36 46.52 -9.15
CA GLN A 23 19.51 47.24 -8.60
C GLN A 23 20.80 47.14 -9.43
N ARG A 24 20.85 46.27 -10.46
CA ARG A 24 22.05 46.12 -11.31
C ARG A 24 21.83 46.74 -12.68
N LYS A 25 22.85 47.46 -13.15
CA LYS A 25 22.93 47.99 -14.53
C LYS A 25 23.32 46.91 -15.54
N ASP A 26 23.79 45.76 -15.05
CA ASP A 26 24.14 44.63 -15.89
C ASP A 26 22.88 43.83 -16.24
N GLY A 27 22.67 43.66 -17.54
CA GLY A 27 21.53 42.96 -18.09
C GLY A 27 21.91 42.12 -19.29
N TYR A 28 21.04 41.18 -19.65
CA TYR A 28 21.23 40.34 -20.81
C TYR A 28 20.83 41.11 -22.07
N LEU A 29 21.70 41.08 -23.08
CA LEU A 29 21.39 41.63 -24.39
C LEU A 29 20.52 40.60 -25.15
N VAL A 30 19.29 40.98 -25.50
CA VAL A 30 18.35 40.09 -26.19
C VAL A 30 17.90 40.73 -27.50
N PRO A 31 17.95 40.00 -28.63
CA PRO A 31 17.43 40.51 -29.89
C PRO A 31 15.94 40.88 -29.78
N GLN A 32 15.57 42.05 -30.31
CA GLN A 32 14.21 42.58 -30.22
C GLN A 32 13.17 41.67 -30.87
N PHE A 33 13.54 40.93 -31.92
CA PHE A 33 12.61 40.01 -32.59
C PHE A 33 12.23 38.80 -31.73
N ILE A 34 13.02 38.45 -30.72
CA ILE A 34 12.74 37.33 -29.79
C ILE A 34 11.92 37.82 -28.59
N LEU A 35 12.01 39.11 -28.25
CA LEU A 35 11.42 39.69 -27.05
C LEU A 35 9.92 39.36 -26.88
N PRO A 36 9.05 39.48 -27.91
CA PRO A 36 7.63 39.19 -27.77
C PRO A 36 7.36 37.74 -27.36
N ASN A 37 8.05 36.79 -27.99
CA ASN A 37 7.90 35.36 -27.71
C ASN A 37 8.46 34.99 -26.34
N LEU A 38 9.58 35.60 -25.95
CA LEU A 38 10.18 35.40 -24.63
C LEU A 38 9.26 35.90 -23.52
N LEU A 39 8.70 37.10 -23.66
CA LEU A 39 7.75 37.66 -22.68
C LEU A 39 6.48 36.80 -22.56
N LEU A 40 5.93 36.35 -23.70
CA LEU A 40 4.79 35.44 -23.73
C LEU A 40 5.09 34.12 -22.99
N SER A 41 6.27 33.53 -23.24
CA SER A 41 6.70 32.30 -22.58
C SER A 41 6.88 32.48 -21.06
N LEU A 42 7.42 33.63 -20.63
CA LEU A 42 7.58 33.98 -19.22
C LEU A 42 6.24 34.17 -18.53
N GLN A 43 5.28 34.79 -19.20
CA GLN A 43 3.91 34.93 -18.71
C GLN A 43 3.24 33.57 -18.56
N ALA A 44 3.27 32.74 -19.61
CA ALA A 44 2.72 31.38 -19.56
C ALA A 44 3.37 30.54 -18.45
N HIS A 45 4.67 30.67 -18.22
CA HIS A 45 5.37 30.00 -17.13
C HIS A 45 4.95 30.52 -15.74
N ARG A 46 4.74 31.83 -15.58
CA ARG A 46 4.22 32.42 -14.33
C ARG A 46 2.79 31.96 -14.05
N GLU A 47 1.92 31.96 -15.07
CA GLU A 47 0.56 31.47 -14.96
C GLU A 47 0.52 29.98 -14.62
N LYS A 48 1.34 29.16 -15.29
CA LYS A 48 1.52 27.74 -14.97
C LYS A 48 1.98 27.54 -13.52
N ARG A 49 2.98 28.30 -13.05
CA ARG A 49 3.44 28.25 -11.65
C ARG A 49 2.33 28.62 -10.66
N ASN A 50 1.53 29.63 -10.98
CA ASN A 50 0.41 30.05 -10.13
C ASN A 50 -0.69 28.97 -10.05
N MET A 51 -0.98 28.29 -11.16
CA MET A 51 -1.91 27.15 -11.19
C MET A 51 -1.34 25.92 -10.44
N GLU A 52 -0.04 25.66 -10.54
CA GLU A 52 0.63 24.60 -9.77
C GLU A 52 0.63 24.91 -8.27
N THR A 53 0.77 26.17 -7.85
CA THR A 53 0.66 26.55 -6.43
C THR A 53 -0.77 26.48 -5.87
N THR A 54 -1.80 26.49 -6.72
CA THR A 54 -3.18 26.23 -6.25
C THR A 54 -3.47 24.74 -6.05
N ILE A 55 -2.58 23.87 -6.51
CA ILE A 55 -2.63 22.41 -6.27
C ILE A 55 -1.69 22.01 -5.11
N ALA A 56 -0.77 22.89 -4.72
CA ALA A 56 0.20 22.65 -3.65
C ALA A 56 -0.29 23.18 -2.28
N GLU A 57 -1.23 22.46 -1.68
CA GLU A 57 -1.27 22.15 -0.23
C GLU A 57 -2.58 21.42 0.10
N ARG A 58 -2.89 20.33 -0.61
CA ARG A 58 -3.44 19.18 0.13
C ARG A 58 -2.27 18.57 0.88
N LYS A 59 -1.87 19.21 1.98
CA LYS A 59 -1.32 18.45 3.10
C LYS A 59 -2.35 17.36 3.34
N SER A 60 -2.00 16.14 2.95
CA SER A 60 -2.69 14.96 3.40
C SER A 60 -2.84 15.15 4.89
N SER A 61 -4.07 15.30 5.38
CA SER A 61 -4.40 15.29 6.80
C SER A 61 -4.17 13.89 7.37
N GLN A 62 -3.06 13.25 7.00
CA GLN A 62 -2.48 12.15 7.72
C GLN A 62 -2.03 12.77 9.03
N VAL A 63 -2.97 12.73 9.97
CA VAL A 63 -2.74 12.85 11.41
C VAL A 63 -1.45 12.09 11.68
N LEU A 64 -0.40 12.83 12.03
CA LEU A 64 0.99 12.41 12.22
C LEU A 64 1.19 11.28 13.27
N ASN A 65 0.12 10.67 13.77
CA ASN A 65 0.14 9.70 14.88
C ASN A 65 -0.79 8.50 14.69
N ARG A 66 -1.16 8.13 13.45
CA ARG A 66 -1.74 6.80 13.21
C ARG A 66 -0.68 5.90 12.59
N PRO A 67 -0.22 4.84 13.29
CA PRO A 67 0.81 3.94 12.77
C PRO A 67 0.31 3.08 11.60
N PHE A 68 -0.97 3.18 11.26
CA PHE A 68 -1.58 2.49 10.14
C PHE A 68 -2.67 3.34 9.47
N VAL A 69 -2.78 3.18 8.15
CA VAL A 69 -3.91 3.62 7.33
C VAL A 69 -4.77 2.40 7.05
N GLU A 70 -6.07 2.54 7.24
CA GLU A 70 -7.05 1.53 6.85
C GLU A 70 -7.41 1.75 5.37
N ILE A 71 -7.15 0.74 4.54
CA ILE A 71 -7.44 0.80 3.10
C ILE A 71 -8.66 -0.08 2.81
N ALA A 72 -9.72 0.55 2.31
CA ALA A 72 -11.03 -0.05 1.96
C ALA A 72 -11.91 -0.46 3.16
N GLU A 73 -13.12 -0.94 2.89
CA GLU A 73 -14.09 -1.44 3.89
C GLU A 73 -13.55 -2.63 4.71
N GLU A 74 -12.47 -3.26 4.25
CA GLU A 74 -11.71 -4.29 4.94
C GLU A 74 -10.52 -3.62 5.65
N HIS A 75 -10.43 -3.73 6.98
CA HIS A 75 -9.40 -3.08 7.80
C HIS A 75 -8.00 -3.67 7.56
N ILE A 76 -7.39 -3.38 6.42
CA ILE A 76 -5.98 -3.69 6.13
C ILE A 76 -5.13 -2.61 6.78
N LYS A 77 -4.25 -3.01 7.70
CA LYS A 77 -3.32 -2.08 8.36
C LYS A 77 -2.08 -1.92 7.49
N VAL A 78 -1.97 -0.79 6.81
CA VAL A 78 -0.78 -0.43 6.02
C VAL A 78 -0.02 0.68 6.73
N PRO A 79 1.32 0.65 6.79
CA PRO A 79 2.10 1.77 7.34
C PRO A 79 1.74 3.11 6.69
N PRO A 80 2.04 4.23 7.34
CA PRO A 80 1.86 5.55 6.73
C PRO A 80 2.60 5.62 5.40
N ASN A 81 1.99 6.23 4.38
CA ASN A 81 2.62 6.43 3.09
C ASN A 81 3.92 7.22 3.29
N PRO A 82 5.09 6.63 3.00
CA PRO A 82 6.34 7.36 3.06
C PRO A 82 6.37 8.41 1.95
N ASP A 83 7.15 9.47 2.16
CA ASP A 83 7.45 10.42 1.10
C ASP A 83 8.24 9.71 -0.01
N LEU A 84 7.64 9.63 -1.19
CA LEU A 84 8.29 9.02 -2.36
C LEU A 84 9.43 9.90 -2.86
N SER A 85 10.57 9.29 -3.10
CA SER A 85 11.71 9.90 -3.79
C SER A 85 11.33 10.30 -5.23
N ASN A 86 12.11 11.21 -5.83
CA ASN A 86 11.88 11.62 -7.22
C ASN A 86 12.00 10.45 -8.21
N GLU A 87 12.91 9.52 -7.95
CA GLU A 87 13.09 8.31 -8.77
C GLU A 87 11.85 7.42 -8.71
N GLU A 88 11.32 7.13 -7.52
CA GLU A 88 10.11 6.34 -7.35
C GLU A 88 8.90 6.99 -8.05
N ARG A 89 8.76 8.32 -7.96
CA ARG A 89 7.70 9.07 -8.65
C ARG A 89 7.81 8.92 -10.17
N LEU A 90 9.02 9.02 -10.73
CA LEU A 90 9.27 8.84 -12.16
C LEU A 90 9.01 7.40 -12.59
N ASN A 91 9.40 6.42 -11.78
CA ASN A 91 9.14 5.01 -12.03
C ASN A 91 7.64 4.70 -12.06
N ILE A 92 6.88 5.19 -11.08
CA ILE A 92 5.42 5.06 -11.07
C ILE A 92 4.80 5.71 -12.31
N HIS A 93 5.26 6.91 -12.69
CA HIS A 93 4.78 7.57 -13.90
C HIS A 93 5.07 6.74 -15.16
N ALA A 94 6.29 6.21 -15.31
CA ALA A 94 6.67 5.35 -16.41
C ALA A 94 5.79 4.09 -16.50
N GLU A 95 5.45 3.48 -15.36
CA GLU A 95 4.57 2.31 -15.31
C GLU A 95 3.13 2.66 -15.73
N VAL A 96 2.62 3.83 -15.33
CA VAL A 96 1.30 4.31 -15.78
C VAL A 96 1.32 4.54 -17.29
N ILE A 97 2.36 5.15 -17.84
CA ILE A 97 2.50 5.35 -19.29
C ILE A 97 2.58 4.02 -20.02
N ALA A 98 3.41 3.08 -19.56
CA ALA A 98 3.50 1.75 -20.14
C ALA A 98 2.14 1.02 -20.16
N THR A 99 1.38 1.14 -19.06
CA THR A 99 0.02 0.58 -18.96
C THR A 99 -0.97 1.27 -19.89
N THR A 100 -0.88 2.60 -20.00
CA THR A 100 -1.67 3.42 -20.93
C THR A 100 -1.43 2.96 -22.37
N THR A 101 -0.18 2.84 -22.80
CA THR A 101 0.20 2.38 -24.15
C THR A 101 -0.24 0.95 -24.40
N ARG A 102 -0.07 0.05 -23.41
CA ARG A 102 -0.44 -1.37 -23.55
C ARG A 102 -1.94 -1.59 -23.68
N LEU A 103 -2.76 -0.81 -22.97
CA LEU A 103 -4.21 -1.01 -22.88
C LEU A 103 -5.03 -0.03 -23.72
N GLY A 104 -4.41 1.01 -24.27
CA GLY A 104 -5.12 2.12 -24.92
C GLY A 104 -6.06 2.87 -23.97
N ALA A 105 -5.78 2.84 -22.66
CA ALA A 105 -6.61 3.47 -21.63
C ALA A 105 -6.17 4.90 -21.36
N SER A 106 -7.04 5.72 -20.75
CA SER A 106 -6.61 7.04 -20.24
C SER A 106 -5.61 6.89 -19.09
N TYR A 107 -4.72 7.88 -18.90
CA TYR A 107 -3.77 7.90 -17.78
C TYR A 107 -4.45 7.68 -16.42
N LYS A 108 -5.61 8.32 -16.20
CA LYS A 108 -6.39 8.18 -14.97
C LYS A 108 -6.88 6.75 -14.76
N ASP A 109 -7.36 6.09 -15.82
CA ASP A 109 -7.83 4.71 -15.73
C ASP A 109 -6.66 3.74 -15.52
N ALA A 110 -5.55 3.93 -16.23
CA ALA A 110 -4.33 3.14 -16.05
C ALA A 110 -3.79 3.25 -14.61
N ALA A 111 -3.70 4.47 -14.06
CA ALA A 111 -3.28 4.69 -12.68
C ALA A 111 -4.23 4.05 -11.67
N ASN A 112 -5.55 4.18 -11.86
CA ASN A 112 -6.54 3.55 -10.99
C ASN A 112 -6.47 2.02 -11.03
N ARG A 113 -6.22 1.43 -12.21
CA ARG A 113 -6.03 -0.03 -12.35
C ARG A 113 -4.80 -0.52 -11.61
N LEU A 114 -3.67 0.19 -11.71
CA LEU A 114 -2.45 -0.14 -10.96
C LEU A 114 -2.71 -0.06 -9.45
N TYR A 115 -3.39 0.99 -9.00
CA TYR A 115 -3.78 1.12 -7.59
C TYR A 115 -4.64 -0.07 -7.12
N LEU A 116 -5.70 -0.43 -7.87
CA LEU A 116 -6.56 -1.55 -7.52
C LEU A 116 -5.81 -2.89 -7.52
N ALA A 117 -4.89 -3.09 -8.46
CA ALA A 117 -4.05 -4.28 -8.51
C ALA A 117 -3.16 -4.39 -7.27
N GLU A 118 -2.56 -3.28 -6.83
CA GLU A 118 -1.72 -3.27 -5.64
C GLU A 118 -2.52 -3.49 -4.36
N VAL A 119 -3.70 -2.87 -4.24
CA VAL A 119 -4.63 -3.14 -3.13
C VAL A 119 -5.03 -4.62 -3.08
N ALA A 120 -5.26 -5.26 -4.23
CA ALA A 120 -5.56 -6.69 -4.28
C ALA A 120 -4.39 -7.55 -3.80
N LYS A 121 -3.15 -7.19 -4.12
CA LYS A 121 -1.95 -7.88 -3.59
C LYS A 121 -1.87 -7.73 -2.07
N LEU A 122 -2.08 -6.53 -1.54
CA LEU A 122 -2.07 -6.28 -0.10
C LEU A 122 -3.13 -7.12 0.63
N LYS A 123 -4.34 -7.23 0.06
CA LYS A 123 -5.39 -8.12 0.59
C LYS A 123 -4.96 -9.58 0.63
N ALA A 124 -4.34 -10.08 -0.44
CA ALA A 124 -3.88 -11.46 -0.50
C ALA A 124 -2.80 -11.75 0.57
N VAL A 125 -1.86 -10.82 0.76
CA VAL A 125 -0.81 -10.93 1.79
C VAL A 125 -1.41 -10.91 3.20
N ASP A 126 -2.36 -10.01 3.46
CA ASP A 126 -3.05 -9.94 4.76
C ASP A 126 -3.83 -11.22 5.07
N LEU A 127 -4.56 -11.75 4.09
CA LEU A 127 -5.29 -13.01 4.23
C LEU A 127 -4.34 -14.18 4.52
N HIS A 128 -3.22 -14.26 3.81
CA HIS A 128 -2.20 -15.28 4.04
C HIS A 128 -1.61 -15.19 5.45
N LYS A 129 -1.28 -13.97 5.92
CA LYS A 129 -0.79 -13.74 7.28
C LYS A 129 -1.78 -14.18 8.35
N LYS A 130 -3.07 -13.89 8.15
CA LYS A 130 -4.15 -14.34 9.05
C LYS A 130 -4.27 -15.87 9.05
N GLY A 131 -4.15 -16.51 7.88
CA GLY A 131 -4.13 -17.97 7.75
C GLY A 131 -3.01 -18.61 8.57
N LEU A 132 -1.78 -18.10 8.42
CA LEU A 132 -0.62 -18.58 9.18
C LEU A 132 -0.77 -18.38 10.69
N ALA A 133 -1.33 -17.24 11.13
CA ALA A 133 -1.57 -17.00 12.55
C ALA A 133 -2.56 -18.02 13.15
N ASN A 134 -3.64 -18.31 12.43
CA ASN A 134 -4.62 -19.31 12.86
C ASN A 134 -4.01 -20.73 12.91
N GLU A 135 -3.16 -21.08 11.95
CA GLU A 135 -2.47 -22.37 11.96
C GLU A 135 -1.47 -22.48 13.11
N SER A 136 -0.71 -21.41 13.38
CA SER A 136 0.18 -21.34 14.53
C SER A 136 -0.56 -21.50 15.86
N GLU A 137 -1.71 -20.86 16.01
CA GLU A 137 -2.56 -21.01 17.19
C GLU A 137 -3.05 -22.46 17.36
N ARG A 138 -3.49 -23.09 16.26
CA ARG A 138 -3.91 -24.51 16.28
C ARG A 138 -2.77 -25.45 16.69
N MET A 139 -1.56 -25.23 16.18
CA MET A 139 -0.39 -26.02 16.57
C MET A 139 -0.05 -25.84 18.04
N GLN A 140 -0.09 -24.60 18.54
CA GLN A 140 0.17 -24.31 19.95
C GLN A 140 -0.87 -24.99 20.86
N ASN A 141 -2.15 -24.93 20.50
CA ASN A 141 -3.21 -25.62 21.23
C ASN A 141 -3.02 -27.13 21.22
N ALA A 142 -2.63 -27.72 20.09
CA ALA A 142 -2.35 -29.16 19.99
C ALA A 142 -1.15 -29.59 20.87
N LEU A 143 -0.10 -28.77 20.94
CA LEU A 143 1.05 -29.02 21.83
C LEU A 143 0.63 -28.97 23.30
N ILE A 144 -0.18 -27.98 23.69
CA ILE A 144 -0.70 -27.87 25.06
C ILE A 144 -1.57 -29.08 25.42
N GLU A 145 -2.43 -29.55 24.50
CA GLU A 145 -3.24 -30.75 24.73
C GLU A 145 -2.39 -32.01 24.85
N PHE A 146 -1.35 -32.14 24.02
CA PHE A 146 -0.41 -33.25 24.08
C PHE A 146 0.33 -33.29 25.41
N GLU A 147 0.86 -32.15 25.87
CA GLU A 147 1.54 -32.02 27.15
C GLU A 147 0.62 -32.38 28.34
N ARG A 148 -0.62 -31.89 28.31
CA ARG A 148 -1.63 -32.23 29.33
C ARG A 148 -1.87 -33.74 29.41
N LYS A 149 -2.14 -34.39 28.27
CA LYS A 149 -2.35 -35.85 28.22
C LYS A 149 -1.13 -36.62 28.70
N TYR A 150 0.08 -36.14 28.39
CA TYR A 150 1.30 -36.79 28.85
C TYR A 150 1.42 -36.75 30.38
N GLN A 151 1.19 -35.60 31.01
CA GLN A 151 1.24 -35.47 32.47
C GLN A 151 0.17 -36.29 33.18
N ASP A 152 -1.06 -36.33 32.64
CA ASP A 152 -2.16 -37.12 33.20
C ASP A 152 -1.84 -38.62 33.22
N ASN A 153 -1.16 -39.13 32.19
CA ASN A 153 -0.76 -40.54 32.10
C ASN A 153 0.38 -40.89 33.07
N VAL A 154 1.36 -40.00 33.26
CA VAL A 154 2.52 -40.24 34.17
C VAL A 154 2.10 -40.32 35.64
N HIS A 155 1.02 -39.64 36.05
CA HIS A 155 0.52 -39.68 37.43
C HIS A 155 -0.43 -40.84 37.73
N THR A 156 -0.91 -41.56 36.73
CA THR A 156 -1.88 -42.65 36.93
C THR A 156 -1.19 -43.97 37.32
N ASP A 157 0.02 -44.25 36.81
CA ASP A 157 0.70 -45.54 37.04
C ASP A 157 1.37 -45.70 38.41
N THR A 158 1.55 -44.62 39.18
CA THR A 158 2.30 -44.66 40.45
C THR A 158 1.43 -44.96 41.68
N SER A 159 0.11 -45.06 41.55
CA SER A 159 -0.80 -45.32 42.69
C SER A 159 -1.40 -46.72 42.75
N ALA A 160 -1.08 -47.62 41.80
CA ALA A 160 -1.64 -48.97 41.74
C ALA A 160 -0.71 -50.10 42.28
N VAL A 161 0.38 -49.77 42.98
CA VAL A 161 1.27 -50.78 43.61
C VAL A 161 1.41 -50.50 45.10
N ALA A 162 0.32 -50.67 45.85
CA ALA A 162 0.38 -50.91 47.29
C ALA A 162 -0.86 -51.66 47.78
N GLY A 163 -0.80 -52.98 47.69
CA GLY A 163 -1.61 -53.91 48.51
C GLY A 163 -2.80 -54.55 47.80
N ASP A 164 -2.62 -55.74 47.24
CA ASP A 164 -2.96 -56.98 47.96
C ASP A 164 -2.63 -58.22 47.10
N VAL A 165 -1.97 -59.19 47.73
CA VAL A 165 -1.58 -60.47 47.13
C VAL A 165 -2.76 -61.42 47.25
N GLY A 166 -3.63 -61.40 46.25
CA GLY A 166 -4.71 -62.38 46.07
C GLY A 166 -4.39 -63.35 44.94
N ILE A 167 -3.84 -64.51 45.27
CA ILE A 167 -3.70 -65.66 44.37
C ILE A 167 -5.11 -66.14 43.98
N GLY A 168 -5.47 -66.07 42.69
CA GLY A 168 -6.69 -66.70 42.22
C GLY A 168 -7.02 -66.46 40.75
N GLY A 169 -6.95 -67.54 39.96
CA GLY A 169 -7.81 -67.73 38.80
C GLY A 169 -7.26 -67.28 37.46
N SER A 170 -6.62 -68.22 36.77
CA SER A 170 -6.57 -68.25 35.31
C SER A 170 -7.97 -68.05 34.73
N ASP A 171 -8.13 -67.16 33.76
CA ASP A 171 -8.95 -67.46 32.59
C ASP A 171 -8.49 -66.67 31.36
N THR A 172 -8.21 -67.44 30.32
CA THR A 172 -7.77 -66.99 29.01
C THR A 172 -9.02 -66.76 28.17
N ALA A 173 -9.35 -65.52 27.83
CA ALA A 173 -10.36 -65.23 26.80
C ALA A 173 -9.90 -64.11 25.87
N ARG A 174 -9.25 -64.57 24.81
CA ARG A 174 -8.99 -63.90 23.53
C ARG A 174 -10.31 -63.47 22.88
N SER A 175 -10.52 -62.18 22.61
CA SER A 175 -11.36 -61.74 21.49
C SER A 175 -11.01 -60.31 21.11
N GLY A 176 -10.38 -60.16 19.95
CA GLY A 176 -10.08 -58.85 19.36
C GLY A 176 -11.31 -58.23 18.72
N GLN A 177 -11.38 -56.91 18.75
CA GLN A 177 -12.08 -56.11 17.75
C GLN A 177 -11.30 -54.82 17.52
N ASN A 178 -10.62 -54.78 16.38
CA ASN A 178 -10.08 -53.57 15.81
C ASN A 178 -11.27 -52.77 15.24
N ALA A 179 -11.58 -51.61 15.81
CA ALA A 179 -12.44 -50.63 15.18
C ALA A 179 -11.58 -49.41 14.83
N THR A 180 -10.98 -49.44 13.65
CA THR A 180 -10.40 -48.29 12.96
C THR A 180 -11.55 -47.36 12.56
N GLY A 181 -11.96 -46.48 13.49
CA GLY A 181 -12.89 -45.39 13.21
C GLY A 181 -12.13 -44.20 12.61
N ALA A 182 -12.22 -44.04 11.30
CA ALA A 182 -11.82 -42.80 10.63
C ALA A 182 -12.73 -41.65 11.11
N PRO A 183 -12.18 -40.47 11.48
CA PRO A 183 -13.01 -39.32 11.77
C PRO A 183 -13.56 -38.76 10.45
N GLU A 184 -14.86 -38.90 10.28
CA GLU A 184 -15.65 -38.29 9.21
C GLU A 184 -15.67 -36.77 9.46
N CYS A 185 -14.91 -36.01 8.67
CA CYS A 185 -14.91 -34.55 8.74
C CYS A 185 -16.18 -34.00 8.10
N ASP A 186 -17.15 -33.68 8.94
CA ASP A 186 -18.43 -33.08 8.56
C ASP A 186 -18.24 -31.58 8.21
N ASN A 187 -17.87 -31.30 6.96
CA ASN A 187 -17.71 -29.95 6.42
C ASN A 187 -19.06 -29.34 6.03
N SER A 188 -19.88 -29.00 7.03
CA SER A 188 -21.10 -28.20 6.86
C SER A 188 -20.75 -26.72 6.64
N GLY A 189 -20.32 -26.37 5.44
CA GLY A 189 -20.17 -24.99 4.98
C GLY A 189 -21.53 -24.31 4.77
N LYS A 190 -22.04 -23.57 5.77
CA LYS A 190 -23.18 -22.66 5.60
C LYS A 190 -22.75 -21.39 4.87
N GLY A 191 -22.68 -21.46 3.55
CA GLY A 191 -22.59 -20.29 2.68
C GLY A 191 -23.89 -19.47 2.73
N LYS A 192 -23.89 -18.35 3.44
CA LYS A 192 -24.95 -17.32 3.33
C LYS A 192 -24.62 -16.41 2.14
N SER A 193 -25.01 -16.83 0.94
CA SER A 193 -25.13 -15.91 -0.20
C SER A 193 -26.41 -15.08 -0.04
N LYS A 194 -26.30 -13.84 0.45
CA LYS A 194 -27.42 -12.89 0.39
C LYS A 194 -27.35 -12.12 -0.93
N GLY A 195 -28.45 -12.23 -1.66
CA GLY A 195 -28.61 -11.86 -3.05
C GLY A 195 -28.55 -10.36 -3.34
N LYS A 196 -28.26 -10.13 -4.63
CA LYS A 196 -28.26 -8.89 -5.38
C LYS A 196 -29.53 -8.05 -5.16
N GLY A 197 -29.36 -6.83 -4.68
CA GLY A 197 -30.33 -5.76 -4.86
C GLY A 197 -30.12 -5.08 -6.21
N LYS A 198 -31.07 -5.24 -7.13
CA LYS A 198 -31.08 -4.54 -8.43
C LYS A 198 -31.41 -3.06 -8.21
N ALA A 199 -30.57 -2.19 -8.77
CA ALA A 199 -30.89 -0.79 -8.98
C ALA A 199 -32.03 -0.65 -10.00
N ARG A 200 -32.98 0.24 -9.73
CA ARG A 200 -33.94 0.76 -10.71
C ARG A 200 -33.83 2.29 -10.65
N MET A 201 -33.09 2.87 -11.59
CA MET A 201 -33.12 4.31 -11.81
C MET A 201 -34.34 4.63 -12.67
N VAL A 202 -35.22 5.48 -12.14
CA VAL A 202 -36.26 6.16 -12.89
C VAL A 202 -35.67 7.50 -13.30
N TYR A 203 -35.68 7.80 -14.60
CA TYR A 203 -35.45 9.15 -15.10
C TYR A 203 -36.83 9.78 -15.30
N GLU A 204 -37.06 10.91 -14.65
CA GLU A 204 -37.98 11.95 -15.14
C GLU A 204 -37.18 13.00 -15.90
#